data_AF-A0A3D3WUQ2-F1
#
_entry.id   AF-A0A3D3WUQ2-F1
#
_cell.length_a   1.000
_cell.length_b   1.000
_cell.length_c   1.000
_cell.angle_alpha   90.00
_cell.angle_beta   90.00
_cell.angle_gamma   90.00
#
_symmetry.space_group_name_H-M   'P 1'
#
loop_
_entity.id
_entity.type
_entity.pdbx_description
1 polymer ?
#
loop_
_entity_poly.entity_id
_entity_poly.type
_entity_poly.pdbx_seq_one_letter_code
_entity_poly.pdbx_strand_id
1 'polypeptide(L)'
;MTYSKISYTTVQLAEFIRALGYKAIPSSNCTALNIPLGIEAGLGQLGRNAKLITQKYGPRCRIAKVITDLPMETGKPKDFGVTEFCNACKKCARNCAV
;
A
#
# COMPACT_ATOMS: atom_id res chain seq x y z
N MET A 1 -1.01 -9.69 15.54
CA MET A 1 -0.03 -8.58 15.41
C MET A 1 0.32 -8.32 13.94
N THR A 2 -0.27 -7.30 13.30
CA THR A 2 0.05 -6.96 11.90
C THR A 2 1.10 -5.86 11.81
N TYR A 3 1.06 -4.86 12.70
CA TYR A 3 2.06 -3.78 12.71
C TYR A 3 3.47 -4.27 13.07
N SER A 4 3.60 -5.20 14.01
CA SER A 4 4.91 -5.79 14.35
C SER A 4 5.51 -6.53 13.15
N LYS A 5 4.68 -7.26 12.39
CA LYS A 5 5.13 -7.93 11.15
C LYS A 5 5.60 -6.92 10.11
N ILE A 6 4.87 -5.82 9.92
CA ILE A 6 5.28 -4.75 9.01
C ILE A 6 6.66 -4.22 9.39
N SER A 7 6.87 -3.85 10.65
CA SER A 7 8.15 -3.30 11.09
C SER A 7 9.31 -4.28 10.91
N TYR A 8 9.09 -5.56 11.23
CA TYR A 8 10.10 -6.59 11.05
C TYR A 8 10.45 -6.82 9.57
N THR A 9 9.44 -6.86 8.69
CA THR A 9 9.64 -7.08 7.25
C THR A 9 10.29 -5.88 6.57
N THR A 10 9.88 -4.65 6.87
CA THR A 10 10.46 -3.45 6.23
C THR A 10 11.92 -3.25 6.62
N VAL A 11 12.28 -3.50 7.89
CA VAL A 11 13.67 -3.42 8.35
C VAL A 11 14.54 -4.46 7.65
N GLN A 12 14.13 -5.73 7.62
CA GLN A 12 14.90 -6.77 6.93
C GLN A 12 15.09 -6.47 5.44
N LEU A 13 14.03 -6.01 4.77
CA LEU A 13 14.13 -5.65 3.36
C LEU A 13 15.09 -4.46 3.15
N ALA A 14 15.07 -3.47 4.04
CA ALA A 14 16.00 -2.36 3.96
C ALA A 14 17.46 -2.78 4.22
N GLU A 15 17.72 -3.67 5.18
CA GLU A 15 19.08 -4.20 5.40
C GLU A 15 19.56 -5.03 4.22
N PHE A 16 18.67 -5.82 3.61
CA PHE A 16 19.00 -6.56 2.38
C PHE A 16 19.42 -5.62 1.25
N ILE A 17 18.65 -4.55 1.01
CA ILE A 17 18.98 -3.57 -0.03
C ILE A 17 20.29 -2.82 0.28
N ARG A 18 20.55 -2.51 1.55
CA ARG A 18 21.82 -1.91 1.99
C ARG A 18 23.02 -2.83 1.77
N ALA A 19 22.85 -4.13 2.01
CA ALA A 19 23.89 -5.13 1.73
C ALA A 19 24.23 -5.23 0.23
N LEU A 20 23.29 -4.86 -0.67
CA LEU A 20 23.54 -4.75 -2.10
C LEU A 20 24.28 -3.45 -2.51
N GLY A 21 24.55 -2.54 -1.56
CA GLY A 21 25.27 -1.28 -1.80
C GLY A 21 24.36 -0.06 -2.06
N TYR A 22 23.04 -0.19 -1.87
CA TYR A 22 22.06 0.86 -2.13
C TYR A 22 21.54 1.50 -0.84
N LYS A 23 21.04 2.72 -0.91
CA LYS A 23 20.38 3.37 0.23
C LYS A 23 18.96 2.84 0.35
N ALA A 24 18.53 2.53 1.57
CA ALA A 24 17.17 2.10 1.85
C ALA A 24 16.65 2.73 3.15
N ILE A 25 15.46 3.31 3.10
CA ILE A 25 14.77 3.93 4.23
C ILE A 25 13.50 3.11 4.51
N PRO A 26 13.49 2.26 5.56
CA PRO A 26 12.30 1.52 5.93
C PRO A 26 11.24 2.47 6.48
N SER A 27 9.98 2.30 6.06
CA SER A 27 8.89 3.14 6.54
C SER A 27 7.58 2.37 6.68
N SER A 28 7.00 2.41 7.87
CA SER A 28 5.68 1.83 8.14
C SER A 28 4.58 2.81 7.72
N ASN A 29 4.11 3.66 8.64
CA ASN A 29 3.05 4.64 8.38
C ASN A 29 3.55 6.08 8.15
N CYS A 30 4.83 6.36 8.39
CA CYS A 30 5.39 7.71 8.37
C CYS A 30 6.03 8.05 7.01
N THR A 31 6.72 9.19 6.87
CA THR A 31 7.56 9.58 5.71
C THR A 31 6.82 9.89 4.40
N ALA A 32 5.87 9.05 3.99
CA ALA A 32 5.09 9.19 2.76
C ALA A 32 3.74 8.47 2.89
N LEU A 33 2.79 8.84 2.03
CA LEU A 33 1.45 8.29 2.01
C LEU A 33 1.42 6.91 1.35
N ASN A 34 0.99 5.88 2.09
CA ASN A 34 0.99 4.50 1.58
C ASN A 34 -0.05 4.27 0.47
N ILE A 35 -1.19 4.96 0.49
CA ILE A 35 -2.27 4.72 -0.46
C ILE A 35 -1.90 5.18 -1.87
N PRO A 36 -1.47 6.44 -2.11
CA PRO A 36 -1.03 6.88 -3.44
C PRO A 36 0.10 6.01 -4.00
N LEU A 37 1.14 5.73 -3.20
CA LEU A 37 2.26 4.88 -3.61
C LEU A 37 1.81 3.45 -3.96
N GLY A 38 0.85 2.90 -3.22
CA GLY A 38 0.28 1.58 -3.52
C GLY A 38 -0.54 1.55 -4.82
N ILE A 39 -1.19 2.66 -5.17
CA ILE A 39 -1.90 2.79 -6.47
C ILE A 39 -0.88 2.86 -7.61
N GLU A 40 0.14 3.70 -7.48
CA GLU A 40 1.21 3.84 -8.49
C GLU A 40 1.98 2.54 -8.69
N ALA A 41 2.24 1.80 -7.60
CA ALA A 41 2.85 0.48 -7.65
C ALA A 41 1.92 -0.62 -8.21
N GLY A 42 0.66 -0.31 -8.52
CA GLY A 42 -0.29 -1.26 -9.10
C GLY A 42 -0.82 -2.31 -8.12
N LEU A 43 -0.75 -2.05 -6.81
CA LEU A 43 -1.25 -2.96 -5.77
C LEU A 43 -2.78 -2.95 -5.66
N GLY A 44 -3.43 -1.86 -6.09
CA GLY A 44 -4.87 -1.72 -5.95
C GLY A 44 -5.42 -0.37 -6.44
N GLN A 45 -6.69 -0.13 -6.15
CA GLN A 45 -7.39 1.13 -6.47
C GLN A 45 -7.95 1.79 -5.20
N LEU A 46 -8.20 3.09 -5.29
CA LEU A 46 -8.79 3.87 -4.20
C LEU A 46 -10.26 3.48 -3.97
N GLY A 47 -10.60 3.05 -2.76
CA GLY A 47 -11.97 2.84 -2.34
C GLY A 47 -12.61 4.09 -1.72
N ARG A 48 -13.95 4.15 -1.72
CA ARG A 48 -14.73 5.24 -1.08
C ARG A 48 -14.38 5.48 0.39
N ASN A 49 -13.95 4.43 1.11
CA ASN A 49 -13.53 4.51 2.50
C ASN A 49 -12.06 4.96 2.68
N ALA A 50 -11.46 5.57 1.64
CA ALA A 50 -10.07 6.02 1.61
C ALA A 50 -9.04 4.91 1.92
N LYS A 51 -9.38 3.66 1.62
CA LYS A 51 -8.46 2.51 1.70
C LYS A 51 -8.10 2.05 0.30
N LEU A 52 -6.93 1.41 0.20
CA LEU A 52 -6.53 0.71 -1.01
C LEU A 52 -7.32 -0.60 -1.06
N ILE A 53 -8.07 -0.80 -2.13
CA ILE A 53 -8.76 -2.04 -2.42
C ILE A 53 -7.81 -2.87 -3.28
N THR A 54 -7.48 -4.08 -2.82
CA THR A 54 -6.66 -5.04 -3.58
C THR A 54 -7.57 -6.14 -4.14
N GLN A 55 -7.21 -6.74 -5.27
CA GLN A 55 -8.00 -7.81 -5.88
C GLN A 55 -8.16 -9.03 -4.95
N LYS A 56 -7.09 -9.40 -4.23
CA LYS A 56 -7.07 -10.61 -3.39
C LYS A 56 -7.67 -10.44 -2.01
N TYR A 57 -7.48 -9.27 -1.38
CA TYR A 57 -7.83 -9.07 0.05
C TYR A 57 -8.83 -7.93 0.28
N GLY A 58 -9.26 -7.24 -0.78
CA GLY A 58 -10.07 -6.02 -0.68
C GLY A 58 -9.35 -4.96 0.17
N PRO A 59 -10.07 -4.25 1.07
CA PRO A 59 -9.49 -3.23 1.96
C PRO A 59 -8.77 -3.82 3.19
N ARG A 60 -8.79 -5.14 3.40
CA ARG A 60 -8.28 -5.80 4.62
C ARG A 60 -6.79 -6.09 4.54
N CYS A 61 -6.01 -5.13 4.07
CA CYS A 61 -4.56 -5.22 4.01
C CYS A 61 -3.91 -4.04 4.73
N ARG A 62 -2.73 -4.28 5.28
CA ARG A 62 -1.84 -3.21 5.74
C ARG A 62 -0.67 -3.13 4.77
N ILE A 63 -0.26 -1.92 4.48
CA ILE A 63 0.74 -1.63 3.45
C ILE A 63 1.84 -0.81 4.12
N ALA A 64 3.06 -1.03 3.68
CA ALA A 64 4.25 -0.31 4.09
C ALA A 64 5.17 -0.15 2.88
N LYS A 65 6.26 0.59 3.02
CA LYS A 65 7.18 0.88 1.93
C LYS A 65 8.62 0.97 2.42
N VAL A 66 9.54 0.73 1.50
CA VAL A 66 10.96 1.04 1.64
C VAL A 66 11.30 2.00 0.52
N ILE A 67 11.89 3.14 0.85
CA ILE A 67 12.32 4.13 -0.14
C ILE A 67 13.79 3.86 -0.44
N THR A 68 14.15 3.70 -1.70
CA THR A 68 15.50 3.29 -2.11
C THR A 68 15.92 3.90 -3.44
N ASP A 69 17.23 3.98 -3.67
CA ASP A 69 17.86 4.32 -4.95
C ASP A 69 18.26 3.08 -5.78
N LEU A 70 17.89 1.86 -5.33
CA LEU A 70 18.03 0.62 -6.09
C LEU A 70 17.28 0.73 -7.44
N PRO A 71 17.94 0.54 -8.59
CA PRO A 71 17.28 0.50 -9.88
C PRO A 71 16.37 -0.74 -9.98
N MET A 72 15.09 -0.52 -10.28
CA MET A 72 14.09 -1.60 -10.42
C MET A 72 13.03 -1.21 -11.45
N GLU A 73 12.41 -2.22 -12.06
CA GLU A 73 11.22 -2.01 -12.87
C GLU A 73 10.07 -1.48 -12.01
N THR A 74 9.40 -0.44 -12.51
CA THR A 74 8.27 0.17 -11.80
C THR A 74 6.96 -0.52 -12.16
N GLY A 75 6.08 -0.63 -11.17
CA GLY A 75 4.70 -1.04 -11.39
C GLY A 75 3.92 0.00 -12.20
N LYS A 76 2.73 -0.39 -12.65
CA LYS A 76 1.76 0.52 -13.27
C LYS A 76 0.43 0.42 -12.53
N PRO A 77 -0.31 1.52 -12.37
CA PRO A 77 -1.67 1.49 -11.84
C PRO A 77 -2.53 0.48 -12.60
N LYS A 78 -3.40 -0.22 -11.86
CA LYS A 78 -4.34 -1.19 -12.42
C LYS A 78 -5.77 -0.74 -12.17
N ASP A 79 -6.59 -0.77 -13.21
CA ASP A 79 -8.02 -0.54 -13.11
C ASP A 79 -8.77 -1.86 -13.17
N PHE A 80 -9.60 -2.12 -12.16
CA PHE A 80 -10.50 -3.26 -12.07
C PHE A 80 -11.89 -2.86 -11.55
N GLY A 81 -12.29 -1.60 -11.78
CA GLY A 81 -13.67 -1.16 -11.61
C GLY A 81 -14.06 -0.75 -10.17
N VAL A 82 -13.08 -0.48 -9.30
CA VAL A 82 -13.38 -0.13 -7.89
C VAL A 82 -14.12 1.21 -7.79
N THR A 83 -13.79 2.17 -8.64
CA THR A 83 -14.39 3.50 -8.64
C THR A 83 -15.89 3.43 -8.96
N GLU A 84 -16.23 2.71 -10.02
CA GLU A 84 -17.59 2.48 -10.52
C GLU A 84 -18.41 1.73 -9.47
N PHE A 85 -17.83 0.66 -8.90
CA PHE A 85 -18.46 -0.09 -7.83
C PHE A 85 -18.71 0.79 -6.59
N CYS A 86 -17.75 1.60 -6.20
CA CYS A 86 -17.86 2.51 -5.06
C CYS A 86 -18.91 3.60 -5.28
N ASN A 87 -19.17 4.02 -6.52
CA ASN A 87 -20.21 5.01 -6.88
C ASN A 87 -21.62 4.47 -6.63
N ALA A 88 -21.86 3.20 -6.95
CA ALA A 88 -23.16 2.55 -6.70
C ALA A 88 -23.32 2.06 -5.24
N CYS A 89 -22.29 1.44 -4.67
CA CYS A 89 -22.42 0.66 -3.43
C CYS A 89 -22.76 1.49 -2.18
N LYS A 90 -21.93 2.49 -1.86
CA LYS A 90 -22.04 3.39 -0.68
C LYS A 90 -22.18 2.69 0.70
N LYS A 91 -21.93 1.37 0.81
CA LYS A 91 -22.14 0.60 2.04
C LYS A 91 -21.27 1.05 3.21
N CYS A 92 -20.00 1.41 2.95
CA CYS A 92 -19.10 1.91 3.99
C CYS A 92 -19.60 3.22 4.62
N ALA A 93 -20.25 4.09 3.86
CA ALA A 93 -20.81 5.33 4.36
C ALA A 93 -22.06 5.09 5.23
N ARG A 94 -22.97 4.19 4.80
CA ARG A 94 -24.18 3.85 5.58
C ARG A 94 -23.90 3.19 6.92
N ASN A 95 -22.78 2.47 7.03
CA ASN A 95 -22.39 1.72 8.23
C ASN A 95 -21.28 2.41 9.03
N CYS A 96 -20.90 3.64 8.67
CA CYS A 96 -19.93 4.38 9.47
C CYS A 96 -20.58 4.76 10.80
N ALA A 97 -19.91 4.46 11.92
CA ALA A 97 -20.42 4.77 13.25
C ALA A 97 -20.24 6.25 13.64
N VAL A 98 -19.57 7.02 12.78
CA VAL A 98 -19.24 8.45 12.94
C VAL A 98 -19.55 9.21 11.67
#